data_AF-A0A925PSQ3-F1
#
_entry.id   AF-A0A925PSQ3-F1
#
_cell.length_a   1.000
_cell.length_b   1.000
_cell.length_c   1.000
_cell.angle_alpha   90.00
_cell.angle_beta   90.00
_cell.angle_gamma   90.00
#
_symmetry.space_group_name_H-M   'P 1'
#
loop_
_entity.id
_entity.type
_entity.pdbx_description
1 polymer ?
#
loop_
_entity_poly.entity_id
_entity_poly.type
_entity_poly.pdbx_seq_one_letter_code
_entity_poly.pdbx_strand_id
1 'polypeptide(L)'
;MSENVFAPPRASLDVHEGPEALWEMPFKEVRKLYLASVNIRALGVLYALGALSLLATAGITAASPAGTAGPSPPGLIALLIALGIISVAATVSSYTRPKWGRVLGIILCGISLVSFPLGTLIGILGIIAYVQGGKLFGPDRLHHKDVALVYKQRKKDKR
;
A
#
# COMPACT_ATOMS: atom_id res chain seq x y z
N MET A 1 26.58 11.28 -48.49
CA MET A 1 26.10 12.02 -47.31
C MET A 1 27.33 12.34 -46.47
N SER A 2 27.72 13.61 -46.37
CA SER A 2 28.90 14.04 -45.60
C SER A 2 28.56 14.09 -44.11
N GLU A 3 29.34 13.39 -43.29
CA GLU A 3 29.28 13.45 -41.83
C GLU A 3 29.64 14.86 -41.35
N ASN A 4 28.75 15.48 -40.57
CA ASN A 4 28.97 16.82 -40.05
C ASN A 4 29.97 16.76 -38.89
N VAL A 5 31.21 17.15 -39.14
CA VAL A 5 32.34 17.18 -38.18
C VAL A 5 32.07 18.10 -36.98
N PHE A 6 31.11 19.02 -37.09
CA PHE A 6 30.71 19.93 -36.01
C PHE A 6 29.46 19.48 -35.26
N ALA A 7 29.00 18.24 -35.43
CA ALA A 7 27.92 17.73 -34.60
C ALA A 7 28.38 17.74 -33.13
N PRO A 8 27.65 18.40 -32.21
CA PRO A 8 28.01 18.39 -30.80
C PRO A 8 28.07 16.94 -30.32
N PRO A 9 29.09 16.55 -29.52
CA PRO A 9 29.17 15.20 -29.00
C PRO A 9 27.84 14.89 -28.32
N ARG A 10 27.14 13.86 -28.82
CA ARG A 10 25.96 13.33 -28.15
C ARG A 10 26.44 12.57 -26.92
N ALA A 11 26.82 13.30 -25.89
CA ALA A 11 27.02 12.71 -24.59
C ALA A 11 25.64 12.25 -24.11
N SER A 12 25.32 10.97 -24.30
CA SER A 12 24.23 10.33 -23.56
C SER A 12 24.69 10.22 -22.11
N LEU A 13 24.68 11.35 -21.40
CA LEU A 13 24.72 11.34 -19.95
C LEU A 13 23.35 10.82 -19.55
N ASP A 14 23.23 9.50 -19.43
CA ASP A 14 22.07 8.87 -18.80
C ASP A 14 22.09 9.32 -17.35
N VAL A 15 21.41 10.44 -17.08
CA VAL A 15 21.29 11.00 -15.74
C VAL A 15 20.36 10.07 -14.97
N HIS A 16 20.96 9.18 -14.18
CA HIS A 16 20.23 8.32 -13.25
C HIS A 16 19.65 9.19 -12.14
N GLU A 17 18.33 9.37 -12.16
CA GLU A 17 17.64 10.06 -11.08
C GLU A 17 17.24 9.06 -9.99
N GLY A 18 17.29 9.51 -8.73
CA GLY A 18 16.88 8.74 -7.56
C GLY A 18 18.03 8.11 -6.75
N PRO A 19 17.71 7.44 -5.63
CA PRO A 19 18.71 6.87 -4.72
C PRO A 19 19.62 5.85 -5.38
N GLU A 20 20.94 5.98 -5.17
CA GLU A 20 21.96 5.05 -5.69
C GLU A 20 21.69 3.59 -5.28
N ALA A 21 21.21 3.38 -4.05
CA ALA A 21 20.85 2.04 -3.56
C ALA A 21 19.83 1.31 -4.45
N LEU A 22 18.93 2.02 -5.16
CA LEU A 22 17.99 1.40 -6.10
C LEU A 22 18.63 1.05 -7.44
N TRP A 23 19.69 1.76 -7.83
CA TRP A 23 20.46 1.51 -9.04
C TRP A 23 21.43 0.35 -8.88
N GLU A 24 21.92 0.10 -7.67
CA GLU A 24 22.75 -1.08 -7.40
C GLU A 24 21.92 -2.38 -7.32
N MET A 25 20.61 -2.28 -7.05
CA MET A 25 19.74 -3.46 -6.95
C MET A 25 19.46 -4.12 -8.31
N PRO A 26 19.31 -5.46 -8.35
CA PRO A 26 18.84 -6.15 -9.54
C PRO A 26 17.44 -5.66 -9.98
N PHE A 27 17.21 -5.54 -11.30
CA PHE A 27 15.92 -5.07 -11.83
C PHE A 27 14.71 -5.88 -11.34
N LYS A 28 14.88 -7.20 -11.13
CA LYS A 28 13.83 -8.08 -10.57
C LYS A 28 13.41 -7.64 -9.17
N GLU A 29 14.36 -7.20 -8.34
CA GLU A 29 14.06 -6.70 -6.99
C GLU A 29 13.35 -5.34 -7.02
N VAL A 30 13.81 -4.42 -7.87
CA VAL A 30 13.15 -3.11 -8.05
C VAL A 30 11.70 -3.30 -8.51
N ARG A 31 11.46 -4.20 -9.47
CA ARG A 31 10.09 -4.56 -9.91
C ARG A 31 9.26 -5.12 -8.76
N LYS A 32 9.82 -6.01 -7.94
CA LYS A 32 9.15 -6.60 -6.77
C LYS A 32 8.77 -5.53 -5.74
N LEU A 33 9.70 -4.62 -5.41
CA LEU A 33 9.44 -3.49 -4.51
C LEU A 33 8.40 -2.52 -5.06
N TYR A 34 8.43 -2.24 -6.37
CA TYR A 34 7.44 -1.41 -7.03
C TYR A 34 6.03 -2.01 -6.90
N LEU A 35 5.86 -3.30 -7.24
CA LEU A 35 4.58 -3.99 -7.15
C LEU A 35 4.09 -4.09 -5.70
N ALA A 36 4.97 -4.45 -4.76
CA ALA A 36 4.63 -4.46 -3.33
C ALA A 36 4.16 -3.06 -2.86
N SER A 37 4.84 -2.01 -3.29
CA SER A 37 4.48 -0.63 -2.96
C SER A 37 3.13 -0.22 -3.53
N VAL A 38 2.78 -0.63 -4.75
CA VAL A 38 1.47 -0.38 -5.35
C VAL A 38 0.38 -1.14 -4.59
N ASN A 39 0.60 -2.42 -4.31
CA ASN A 39 -0.34 -3.26 -3.59
C ASN A 39 -0.62 -2.73 -2.17
N ILE A 40 0.41 -2.30 -1.42
CA ILE A 40 0.24 -1.70 -0.08
C ILE A 40 -0.61 -0.43 -0.16
N ARG A 41 -0.44 0.43 -1.17
CA ARG A 41 -1.27 1.63 -1.34
C ARG A 41 -2.71 1.26 -1.71
N ALA A 42 -2.91 0.25 -2.54
CA ALA A 42 -4.24 -0.25 -2.88
C ALA A 42 -4.97 -0.81 -1.64
N LEU A 43 -4.26 -1.55 -0.78
CA LEU A 43 -4.79 -1.99 0.53
C LEU A 43 -5.10 -0.80 1.44
N GLY A 44 -4.25 0.23 1.45
CA GLY A 44 -4.53 1.47 2.16
C GLY A 44 -5.87 2.09 1.77
N VAL A 45 -6.18 2.17 0.47
CA VAL A 45 -7.49 2.64 -0.02
C VAL A 45 -8.61 1.71 0.44
N LEU A 46 -8.40 0.40 0.36
CA LEU A 46 -9.41 -0.57 0.79
C LEU A 46 -9.71 -0.46 2.29
N TYR A 47 -8.69 -0.29 3.14
CA TYR A 47 -8.87 -0.04 4.56
C TYR A 47 -9.60 1.28 4.83
N ALA A 48 -9.37 2.31 4.01
CA ALA A 48 -10.07 3.58 4.14
C ALA A 48 -11.57 3.40 3.84
N LEU A 49 -11.90 2.65 2.79
CA LEU A 49 -13.29 2.31 2.45
C LEU A 49 -13.93 1.44 3.55
N GLY A 50 -13.19 0.47 4.09
CA GLY A 50 -13.65 -0.35 5.22
C GLY A 50 -13.87 0.48 6.49
N ALA A 51 -13.00 1.44 6.79
CA ALA A 51 -13.18 2.35 7.91
C ALA A 51 -14.46 3.19 7.73
N LEU A 52 -14.64 3.77 6.54
CA LEU A 52 -15.81 4.58 6.22
C LEU A 52 -17.09 3.76 6.36
N SER A 53 -17.12 2.53 5.83
CA SER A 53 -18.30 1.66 5.90
C SER A 53 -18.62 1.28 7.34
N LEU A 54 -17.63 0.86 8.13
CA LEU A 54 -17.82 0.46 9.54
C LEU A 54 -18.35 1.63 10.39
N LEU A 55 -17.77 2.82 10.24
CA LEU A 55 -18.19 4.00 10.99
C LEU A 55 -19.59 4.49 10.55
N ALA A 56 -19.89 4.43 9.25
CA ALA A 56 -21.23 4.73 8.73
C ALA A 56 -22.27 3.74 9.27
N THR A 57 -21.98 2.43 9.26
CA THR A 57 -22.87 1.41 9.84
C THR A 57 -23.08 1.66 11.33
N ALA A 58 -22.02 1.95 12.09
CA ALA A 58 -22.15 2.28 13.51
C ALA A 58 -23.07 3.49 13.75
N GLY A 59 -22.92 4.56 12.95
CA GLY A 59 -23.77 5.75 13.01
C GLY A 59 -25.22 5.47 12.66
N ILE A 60 -25.49 4.70 11.59
CA ILE A 60 -26.84 4.30 11.18
C ILE A 60 -27.49 3.43 12.26
N THR A 61 -26.77 2.45 12.81
CA THR A 61 -27.26 1.60 13.90
C THR A 61 -27.57 2.39 15.16
N ALA A 62 -26.76 3.40 15.49
CA ALA A 62 -26.99 4.28 16.64
C ALA A 62 -28.19 5.23 16.43
N ALA A 63 -28.46 5.66 15.18
CA ALA A 63 -29.53 6.61 14.86
C ALA A 63 -30.87 5.96 14.51
N SER A 64 -30.91 4.64 14.27
CA SER A 64 -32.13 3.96 13.79
C SER A 64 -33.20 3.84 14.88
N PRO A 65 -34.39 4.46 14.69
CA PRO A 65 -35.50 4.34 15.64
C PRO A 65 -36.11 2.92 15.64
N ALA A 66 -35.86 2.11 14.62
CA ALA A 66 -36.28 0.71 14.56
C ALA A 66 -35.52 -0.19 15.56
N GLY A 67 -34.47 0.31 16.21
CA GLY A 67 -33.77 -0.35 17.31
C GLY A 67 -34.60 -0.45 18.60
N THR A 68 -35.83 0.06 18.64
CA THR A 68 -36.74 -0.11 19.79
C THR A 68 -37.39 -1.49 19.85
N ALA A 69 -37.30 -2.31 18.80
CA ALA A 69 -37.87 -3.66 18.78
C ALA A 69 -36.98 -4.73 19.45
N GLY A 70 -35.74 -4.39 19.80
CA GLY A 70 -34.84 -5.24 20.59
C GLY A 70 -33.53 -4.51 20.88
N PRO A 71 -32.87 -4.76 22.03
CA PRO A 71 -31.66 -4.05 22.40
C PRO A 71 -30.57 -4.32 21.36
N SER A 72 -30.25 -3.32 20.53
CA SER A 72 -28.98 -3.32 19.81
C SER A 72 -27.89 -3.33 20.88
N PRO A 73 -27.10 -4.42 21.02
CA PRO A 73 -26.21 -4.54 22.15
C PRO A 73 -25.17 -3.42 22.03
N PRO A 74 -24.99 -2.56 23.05
CA PRO A 74 -24.00 -1.48 23.02
C PRO A 74 -22.59 -1.98 22.68
N GLY A 75 -22.32 -3.26 22.95
CA GLY A 75 -21.12 -3.97 22.52
C GLY A 75 -20.91 -4.01 21.00
N LEU A 76 -21.96 -4.13 20.18
CA LEU A 76 -21.83 -4.16 18.72
C LEU A 76 -21.41 -2.80 18.17
N ILE A 77 -22.01 -1.71 18.64
CA ILE A 77 -21.63 -0.34 18.23
C ILE A 77 -20.18 -0.06 18.64
N ALA A 78 -19.81 -0.39 19.87
CA ALA A 78 -18.44 -0.25 20.35
C ALA A 78 -17.45 -1.06 19.50
N LEU A 79 -17.80 -2.30 19.13
CA LEU A 79 -16.99 -3.16 18.26
C LEU A 79 -16.81 -2.54 16.86
N LEU A 80 -17.89 -2.06 16.24
CA LEU A 80 -17.83 -1.42 14.92
C LEU A 80 -16.95 -0.17 14.93
N ILE A 81 -17.06 0.66 15.96
CA ILE A 81 -16.21 1.84 16.13
C ILE A 81 -14.75 1.42 16.30
N ALA A 82 -14.47 0.44 17.15
CA ALA A 82 -13.11 -0.05 17.38
C ALA A 82 -12.47 -0.60 16.09
N LEU A 83 -13.20 -1.41 15.32
CA LEU A 83 -12.75 -1.92 14.02
C LEU A 83 -12.56 -0.79 13.00
N GLY A 84 -13.43 0.23 13.03
CA GLY A 84 -13.30 1.43 12.22
C GLY A 84 -12.01 2.19 12.51
N ILE A 85 -11.70 2.43 13.79
CA ILE A 85 -10.45 3.08 14.23
C ILE A 85 -9.22 2.26 13.81
N ILE A 86 -9.25 0.94 13.99
CA ILE A 86 -8.16 0.05 13.55
C ILE A 86 -7.96 0.15 12.04
N SER A 87 -9.04 0.24 11.26
CA SER A 87 -9.00 0.40 9.80
C SER A 87 -8.44 1.76 9.38
N VAL A 88 -8.75 2.84 10.12
CA VAL A 88 -8.11 4.15 9.94
C VAL A 88 -6.61 4.07 10.23
N ALA A 89 -6.20 3.45 11.35
CA ALA A 89 -4.79 3.26 11.69
C ALA A 89 -4.06 2.46 10.60
N ALA A 90 -4.69 1.42 10.06
CA ALA A 90 -4.16 0.62 8.96
C ALA A 90 -3.97 1.44 7.68
N THR A 91 -4.96 2.27 7.35
CA THR A 91 -4.90 3.23 6.23
C THR A 91 -3.70 4.16 6.41
N VAL A 92 -3.63 4.86 7.54
CA VAL A 92 -2.54 5.79 7.85
C VAL A 92 -1.19 5.09 7.81
N SER A 93 -1.09 3.89 8.36
CA SER A 93 0.15 3.11 8.37
C SER A 93 0.59 2.64 6.97
N SER A 94 -0.34 2.43 6.05
CA SER A 94 -0.04 2.05 4.66
C SER A 94 0.61 3.20 3.88
N TYR A 95 0.26 4.46 4.21
CA TYR A 95 0.84 5.65 3.58
C TYR A 95 2.07 6.18 4.31
N THR A 96 2.04 6.21 5.65
CA THR A 96 3.15 6.70 6.48
C THR A 96 4.25 5.66 6.69
N ARG A 97 3.97 4.38 6.45
CA ARG A 97 4.91 3.25 6.49
C ARG A 97 5.83 3.16 7.73
N PRO A 98 5.29 3.27 8.96
CA PRO A 98 6.08 3.01 10.16
C PRO A 98 6.39 1.52 10.30
N LYS A 99 7.44 1.14 11.04
CA LYS A 99 7.82 -0.28 11.24
C LYS A 99 6.66 -1.13 11.77
N TRP A 100 5.88 -0.59 12.71
CA TRP A 100 4.72 -1.27 13.30
C TRP A 100 3.55 -1.44 12.31
N GLY A 101 3.47 -0.57 11.29
CA GLY A 101 2.43 -0.62 10.26
C GLY A 101 2.48 -1.90 9.44
N ARG A 102 3.68 -2.47 9.25
CA ARG A 102 3.87 -3.76 8.58
C ARG A 102 3.20 -4.90 9.35
N VAL A 103 3.41 -4.94 10.66
CA VAL A 103 2.85 -5.98 11.53
C VAL A 103 1.33 -5.86 11.57
N LEU A 104 0.82 -4.63 11.74
CA LEU A 104 -0.62 -4.36 11.71
C LEU A 104 -1.26 -4.80 10.38
N GLY A 105 -0.64 -4.46 9.24
CA GLY A 105 -1.12 -4.86 7.92
C GLY A 105 -1.19 -6.37 7.73
N ILE A 106 -0.17 -7.11 8.19
CA ILE A 106 -0.16 -8.58 8.13
C ILE A 106 -1.29 -9.17 8.99
N ILE A 107 -1.49 -8.66 10.21
CA ILE A 107 -2.56 -9.13 11.10
C ILE A 107 -3.93 -8.90 10.45
N LEU A 108 -4.17 -7.71 9.90
CA LEU A 108 -5.45 -7.39 9.25
C LEU A 108 -5.70 -8.22 7.99
N CYS A 109 -4.65 -8.47 7.19
CA CYS A 109 -4.75 -9.41 6.08
C CYS A 109 -5.02 -10.84 6.56
N GLY A 110 -4.50 -11.25 7.72
CA GLY A 110 -4.81 -12.55 8.33
C GLY A 110 -6.28 -12.65 8.74
N ILE A 111 -6.83 -11.61 9.37
CA ILE A 111 -8.25 -11.52 9.74
C ILE A 111 -9.12 -11.57 8.48
N SER A 112 -8.73 -10.88 7.40
CA SER A 112 -9.52 -10.89 6.16
C SER A 112 -9.61 -12.26 5.50
N LEU A 113 -8.71 -13.21 5.80
CA LEU A 113 -8.76 -14.57 5.25
C LEU A 113 -10.05 -15.31 5.61
N VAL A 114 -10.68 -14.95 6.74
CA VAL A 114 -11.94 -15.55 7.21
C VAL A 114 -13.13 -15.19 6.30
N SER A 115 -13.05 -14.07 5.59
CA SER A 115 -14.13 -13.57 4.73
C SER A 115 -14.03 -14.16 3.30
N PHE A 116 -14.42 -15.42 3.13
CA PHE A 116 -14.34 -16.12 1.84
C PHE A 116 -15.43 -15.64 0.84
N PRO A 117 -15.14 -15.52 -0.48
CA PRO A 117 -13.84 -15.73 -1.14
C PRO A 117 -12.98 -14.45 -1.26
N LEU A 118 -13.62 -13.28 -1.24
CA LEU A 118 -12.96 -12.01 -1.57
C LEU A 118 -11.88 -11.62 -0.55
N GLY A 119 -12.16 -11.77 0.74
CA GLY A 119 -11.23 -11.46 1.82
C GLY A 119 -10.01 -12.39 1.83
N THR A 120 -10.16 -13.64 1.40
CA THR A 120 -9.06 -14.58 1.24
C THR A 120 -8.11 -14.16 0.12
N LEU A 121 -8.63 -13.77 -1.04
CA LEU A 121 -7.82 -13.28 -2.16
C LEU A 121 -7.04 -12.01 -1.77
N ILE A 122 -7.73 -11.05 -1.15
CA ILE A 122 -7.14 -9.79 -0.69
C ILE A 122 -6.10 -10.05 0.41
N GLY A 123 -6.41 -10.94 1.35
CA GLY A 123 -5.55 -11.29 2.48
C GLY A 123 -4.23 -11.92 2.02
N ILE A 124 -4.29 -12.91 1.13
CA ILE A 124 -3.07 -13.56 0.60
C ILE A 124 -2.21 -12.58 -0.17
N LEU A 125 -2.79 -11.81 -1.10
CA LEU A 125 -2.05 -10.80 -1.87
C LEU A 125 -1.45 -9.73 -0.97
N GLY A 126 -2.16 -9.34 0.09
CA GLY A 126 -1.68 -8.36 1.05
C GLY A 126 -0.55 -8.88 1.92
N ILE A 127 -0.64 -10.09 2.46
CA ILE A 127 0.45 -10.73 3.20
C ILE A 127 1.71 -10.78 2.33
N ILE A 128 1.59 -11.21 1.07
CA ILE A 128 2.72 -11.25 0.13
C ILE A 128 3.30 -9.84 -0.05
N ALA A 129 2.46 -8.82 -0.26
CA ALA A 129 2.91 -7.44 -0.43
C ALA A 129 3.65 -6.90 0.82
N TYR A 130 3.15 -7.14 2.03
CA TYR A 130 3.80 -6.72 3.29
C TYR A 130 5.07 -7.50 3.61
N VAL A 131 5.14 -8.78 3.27
CA VAL A 131 6.34 -9.59 3.46
C VAL A 131 7.44 -9.15 2.49
N GLN A 132 7.10 -8.97 1.21
CA GLN A 132 8.04 -8.54 0.17
C GLN A 132 8.45 -7.08 0.30
N GLY A 133 7.55 -6.22 0.79
CA GLY A 133 7.74 -4.79 0.97
C GLY A 133 8.51 -4.39 2.23
N GLY A 134 9.24 -5.30 2.89
CA GLY A 134 9.93 -5.00 4.15
C GLY A 134 10.81 -3.74 4.12
N LYS A 135 11.53 -3.50 3.01
CA LYS A 135 12.39 -2.31 2.78
C LYS A 135 11.58 -0.99 2.60
N LEU A 136 10.26 -1.08 2.47
CA LEU A 136 9.37 0.07 2.34
C LEU A 136 8.93 0.64 3.69
N PHE A 137 9.23 -0.02 4.81
CA PHE A 137 8.82 0.37 6.15
C PHE A 137 10.02 0.74 7.02
N GLY A 138 9.86 1.77 7.86
CA GLY A 138 10.88 2.22 8.82
C GLY A 138 11.46 3.60 8.53
N PRO A 139 12.51 4.00 9.29
CA PRO A 139 13.16 5.31 9.14
C PRO A 139 13.90 5.40 7.80
N ASP A 140 14.67 4.37 7.44
CA ASP A 140 15.44 4.31 6.18
C ASP A 140 14.62 3.73 5.02
N ARG A 141 13.32 4.03 5.00
CA ARG A 141 12.41 3.44 4.01
C ARG A 141 12.66 3.99 2.61
N LEU A 142 12.48 3.12 1.63
CA LEU A 142 12.44 3.52 0.23
C LEU A 142 11.07 4.13 -0.10
N HIS A 143 11.06 5.40 -0.49
CA HIS A 143 9.82 6.09 -0.86
C HIS A 143 9.27 5.53 -2.18
N HIS A 144 7.93 5.48 -2.27
CA HIS A 144 7.27 4.97 -3.47
C HIS A 144 7.63 5.77 -4.73
N LYS A 145 7.80 7.09 -4.61
CA LYS A 145 8.15 7.97 -5.74
C LYS A 145 9.49 7.54 -6.35
N ASP A 146 10.49 7.32 -5.51
CA ASP A 146 11.84 6.94 -5.92
C ASP A 146 11.85 5.56 -6.59
N VAL A 147 11.19 4.57 -5.96
CA VAL A 147 11.07 3.22 -6.51
C VAL A 147 10.33 3.24 -7.87
N ALA A 148 9.28 4.05 -7.98
CA ALA A 148 8.51 4.17 -9.22
C ALA A 148 9.30 4.87 -10.33
N LEU A 149 10.08 5.88 -9.98
CA LEU A 149 10.93 6.62 -10.91
C LEU A 149 12.01 5.71 -11.49
N VAL A 150 12.80 5.06 -10.63
CA VAL A 150 13.88 4.16 -11.05
C VAL A 150 13.32 2.97 -11.84
N TYR A 151 12.18 2.42 -11.43
CA TYR A 151 11.51 1.35 -12.19
C TYR A 151 11.11 1.80 -13.61
N LYS A 152 10.57 3.01 -13.77
CA LYS A 152 10.15 3.55 -15.07
C LYS A 152 11.33 3.82 -15.99
N GLN A 153 12.42 4.41 -15.46
CA GLN A 153 13.65 4.67 -16.22
C GLN A 153 14.25 3.36 -16.73
N ARG A 154 14.54 2.40 -15.84
CA ARG A 154 15.08 1.09 -16.22
C ARG A 154 14.20 0.28 -17.18
N LYS A 155 12.88 0.48 -17.12
CA LYS A 155 11.94 -0.15 -18.04
C LYS A 155 12.02 0.46 -19.44
N LYS A 156 12.34 1.76 -19.55
CA LYS A 156 12.55 2.45 -20.81
C LYS A 156 13.88 2.02 -21.45
N ASP A 157 14.94 1.86 -20.67
CA ASP A 157 16.28 1.51 -21.20
C ASP A 157 16.38 0.06 -21.69
N LYS A 158 15.47 -0.81 -21.24
CA LYS A 158 15.35 -2.20 -21.73
C LYS A 158 14.54 -2.35 -23.01
N ARG A 159 13.93 -1.28 -23.51
CA ARG A 159 13.19 -1.27 -24.77
C ARG A 159 14.10 -0.77 -25.89
#